data_AF-K1PZ95-F1
#
_entry.id   AF-K1PZ95-F1
#
_cell.length_a   1.000
_cell.length_b   1.000
_cell.length_c   1.000
_cell.angle_alpha   90.00
_cell.angle_beta   90.00
_cell.angle_gamma   90.00
#
_symmetry.space_group_name_H-M   'P 1'
#
loop_
_entity.id
_entity.type
_entity.pdbx_description
1 polymer ?
#
loop_
_entity_poly.entity_id
_entity_poly.type
_entity_poly.pdbx_seq_one_letter_code
_entity_poly.pdbx_strand_id
1 'polypeptide(L)'
;MDEGTLSFVVDGQYLGVAFRGLKGRKLYPIVSAVWGHCEITMKYLGGLDPEPLPLMDICRRTIRHQLGKNRLHEIPRLPLPNPLKSYLLYQS
;
A
#
# COMPACT_ATOMS: atom_id res chain seq x y z
N MET A 1 15.13 4.13 -3.81
CA MET A 1 14.27 3.72 -4.94
C MET A 1 15.02 2.69 -5.75
N ASP A 2 14.70 1.43 -5.53
CA ASP A 2 15.56 0.33 -5.98
C ASP A 2 15.35 -0.01 -7.45
N GLU A 3 14.08 -0.11 -7.87
CA GLU A 3 13.71 -0.32 -9.27
C GLU A 3 13.75 0.98 -10.10
N GLY A 4 13.63 2.14 -9.45
CA GLY A 4 13.63 3.44 -10.13
C GLY A 4 12.39 3.68 -10.99
N THR A 5 11.22 3.30 -10.49
CA THR A 5 9.91 3.46 -11.14
C THR A 5 8.99 4.39 -10.35
N LEU A 6 8.06 5.04 -11.04
CA LEU A 6 6.95 5.79 -10.43
C LEU A 6 5.62 5.24 -10.96
N SER A 7 4.65 5.10 -10.06
CA SER A 7 3.32 4.56 -10.32
C SER A 7 2.28 5.27 -9.47
N PHE A 8 1.01 5.08 -9.80
CA PHE A 8 -0.12 5.71 -9.10
C PHE A 8 -1.14 4.67 -8.66
N VAL A 9 -1.84 4.99 -7.58
CA VAL A 9 -2.94 4.20 -7.04
C VAL A 9 -4.15 5.12 -6.87
N VAL A 10 -5.30 4.71 -7.40
CA VAL A 10 -6.59 5.41 -7.28
C VAL A 10 -7.61 4.41 -6.76
N ASP A 11 -8.38 4.77 -5.74
CA ASP A 11 -9.38 3.89 -5.09
C ASP A 11 -8.83 2.51 -4.70
N GLY A 12 -7.55 2.47 -4.31
CA GLY A 12 -6.85 1.26 -3.94
C GLY A 12 -6.53 0.32 -5.11
N GLN A 13 -6.68 0.77 -6.36
CA GLN A 13 -6.28 0.06 -7.57
C GLN A 13 -4.94 0.59 -8.08
N TYR A 14 -4.00 -0.33 -8.31
CA TYR A 14 -2.70 -0.03 -8.93
C TYR A 14 -2.87 0.20 -10.43
N LEU A 15 -2.40 1.34 -10.95
CA LEU A 15 -2.58 1.74 -12.34
C LEU A 15 -1.39 1.39 -13.25
N GLY A 16 -0.40 0.66 -12.74
CA GLY A 16 0.81 0.33 -13.50
C GLY A 16 1.94 1.36 -13.36
N VAL A 17 3.07 1.05 -14.02
CA VAL A 17 4.26 1.91 -14.05
C VAL A 17 4.04 3.05 -15.05
N ALA A 18 4.10 4.29 -14.58
CA ALA A 18 4.01 5.49 -15.42
C ALA A 18 5.39 5.95 -15.91
N PHE A 19 6.43 5.85 -15.06
CA PHE A 19 7.79 6.26 -15.39
C PHE A 19 8.83 5.23 -14.97
N ARG A 20 9.92 5.13 -15.74
CA ARG A 20 11.10 4.27 -15.50
C ARG A 20 12.37 5.12 -15.56
N GLY A 21 13.51 4.56 -15.15
CA GLY A 21 14.82 5.22 -15.28
C GLY A 21 15.14 6.25 -14.19
N LEU A 22 14.49 6.14 -13.04
CA LEU A 22 14.66 7.05 -11.90
C LEU A 22 15.74 6.60 -10.90
N LYS A 23 16.34 5.43 -11.11
CA LYS A 23 17.35 4.86 -10.21
C LYS A 23 18.56 5.79 -10.08
N GLY A 24 19.05 5.96 -8.85
CA GLY A 24 20.19 6.82 -8.56
C GLY A 24 19.90 8.34 -8.60
N ARG A 25 18.65 8.75 -8.89
CA ARG A 25 18.27 10.17 -8.87
C ARG A 25 17.68 10.55 -7.52
N LYS A 26 17.96 11.78 -7.07
CA LYS A 26 17.26 12.39 -5.95
C LYS A 26 15.97 13.02 -6.46
N LEU A 27 14.83 12.62 -5.90
CA LEU A 27 13.51 13.08 -6.30
C LEU A 27 12.78 13.73 -5.12
N TYR A 28 11.86 14.62 -5.43
CA TYR A 28 11.04 15.35 -4.46
C TYR A 28 9.57 15.23 -4.86
N PRO A 29 8.64 14.97 -3.92
CA PRO A 29 7.22 15.09 -4.18
C PRO A 29 6.88 16.52 -4.61
N ILE A 30 6.03 16.67 -5.62
CA ILE A 30 5.62 17.97 -6.15
C ILE A 30 4.16 17.93 -6.59
N VAL A 31 3.47 19.06 -6.44
CA VAL A 31 2.19 19.36 -7.05
C VAL A 31 2.27 20.74 -7.69
N SER A 32 1.61 20.92 -8.83
CA SER A 32 1.45 22.22 -9.47
C SER A 32 -0.04 22.45 -9.68
N ALA A 33 -0.53 23.64 -9.34
CA ALA A 33 -1.95 23.97 -9.37
C ALA A 33 -2.16 25.37 -9.96
N VAL A 34 -3.25 25.53 -10.70
CA VAL A 34 -3.65 26.79 -11.34
C VAL A 34 -5.02 27.28 -10.86
N TRP A 35 -5.63 26.55 -9.92
CA TRP A 35 -6.99 26.80 -9.46
C TRP A 35 -7.00 27.66 -8.19
N GLY A 36 -7.74 28.77 -8.23
CA GLY A 36 -7.91 29.63 -7.05
C GLY A 36 -8.62 28.89 -5.92
N HIS A 37 -8.11 29.03 -4.69
CA HIS A 37 -8.63 28.35 -3.49
C HIS A 37 -8.53 26.82 -3.50
N CYS A 38 -7.64 26.22 -4.31
CA CYS A 38 -7.37 24.78 -4.16
C CYS A 38 -6.62 24.51 -2.84
N GLU A 39 -7.03 23.46 -2.14
CA GLU A 39 -6.31 22.92 -0.99
C GLU A 39 -5.81 21.52 -1.33
N ILE A 40 -4.51 21.30 -1.17
CA ILE A 40 -3.89 20.00 -1.41
C ILE A 40 -3.25 19.52 -0.11
N THR A 41 -3.64 18.34 0.34
CA THR A 41 -3.03 17.68 1.51
C THR A 41 -2.13 16.54 1.04
N MET A 42 -0.86 16.56 1.48
CA MET A 42 0.08 15.48 1.24
C MET A 42 0.35 14.73 2.55
N LYS A 43 0.13 13.41 2.55
CA LYS A 43 0.39 12.54 3.69
C LYS A 43 1.44 11.51 3.30
N TYR A 44 2.55 11.47 4.03
CA TYR A 44 3.53 10.41 3.88
C TYR A 44 2.97 9.12 4.50
N LEU A 45 2.84 8.06 3.69
CA LEU A 45 2.28 6.79 4.14
C LEU A 45 3.35 5.85 4.70
N GLY A 46 4.57 5.91 4.18
CA GLY A 46 5.67 5.04 4.60
C GLY A 46 6.67 4.76 3.49
N GLY A 47 7.72 4.03 3.85
CA GLY A 47 8.73 3.49 2.96
C GLY A 47 8.95 2.01 3.29
N LEU A 48 9.40 1.24 2.30
CA LEU A 48 9.82 -0.14 2.46
C LEU A 48 11.27 -0.22 2.02
N ASP A 49 12.12 -0.78 2.87
CA ASP A 49 13.49 -1.09 2.52
C ASP A 49 13.50 -2.27 1.51
N PRO A 50 14.52 -2.36 0.63
CA PRO A 50 14.66 -3.44 -0.35
C PRO A 50 15.04 -4.80 0.24
N GLU A 51 14.62 -5.06 1.47
CA GLU A 51 14.90 -6.30 2.18
C GLU A 51 13.75 -7.31 2.00
N PRO A 52 14.03 -8.62 2.15
CA PRO A 52 12.99 -9.63 2.16
C PRO A 52 11.94 -9.34 3.24
N LEU A 53 10.68 -9.31 2.85
CA LEU A 53 9.58 -9.13 3.80
C LEU A 53 9.52 -10.33 4.77
N PRO A 54 9.19 -10.10 6.06
CA PRO A 54 8.93 -11.18 7.00
C PRO A 54 7.87 -12.15 6.47
N LEU A 55 8.03 -13.44 6.75
CA LEU A 55 7.08 -14.47 6.33
C LEU A 55 5.65 -14.15 6.78
N MET A 56 5.50 -13.56 7.97
CA MET A 56 4.21 -13.11 8.49
C MET A 56 3.54 -12.04 7.62
N ASP A 57 4.29 -11.14 7.00
CA ASP A 57 3.69 -10.12 6.12
C ASP A 57 3.25 -10.72 4.78
N ILE A 58 4.06 -11.62 4.24
CA ILE A 58 3.76 -12.33 2.99
C ILE A 58 2.52 -13.22 3.17
N CYS A 59 2.46 -14.02 4.24
CA CYS A 59 1.31 -14.86 4.55
C CYS A 59 0.02 -14.05 4.69
N ARG A 60 0.08 -12.94 5.43
CA ARG A 60 -1.07 -12.04 5.63
C ARG A 60 -1.56 -11.46 4.32
N ARG A 61 -0.63 -10.96 3.50
CA ARG A 61 -0.93 -10.40 2.19
C ARG A 61 -1.61 -11.43 1.29
N THR A 62 -1.07 -12.65 1.22
CA THR A 62 -1.62 -13.74 0.42
C THR A 62 -3.02 -14.11 0.87
N ILE A 63 -3.26 -14.28 2.18
CA ILE A 63 -4.59 -14.60 2.72
C ILE A 63 -5.59 -13.49 2.40
N ARG A 64 -5.24 -12.23 2.65
CA ARG A 64 -6.13 -11.08 2.36
C ARG A 64 -6.40 -10.93 0.87
N HIS A 65 -5.44 -11.25 0.02
CA HIS A 65 -5.62 -11.25 -1.43
C HIS A 65 -6.64 -12.32 -1.86
N GLN A 66 -6.50 -13.54 -1.34
CA GLN A 66 -7.43 -14.64 -1.64
C GLN A 66 -8.84 -14.42 -1.08
N LEU A 67 -8.96 -13.81 0.10
CA LEU A 67 -10.27 -13.42 0.65
C LEU A 67 -10.96 -12.33 -0.19
N GLY A 68 -10.16 -11.43 -0.79
CA GLY A 68 -10.65 -10.25 -1.47
C GLY A 68 -11.05 -9.13 -0.51
N LYS A 69 -10.88 -7.88 -0.95
CA LYS A 69 -11.15 -6.68 -0.13
C LYS A 69 -12.58 -6.65 0.42
N ASN A 70 -13.55 -7.10 -0.38
CA ASN A 70 -14.97 -7.07 -0.04
C ASN A 70 -15.31 -7.97 1.14
N ARG A 71 -14.55 -9.03 1.40
CA ARG A 71 -14.85 -10.01 2.46
C ARG A 71 -14.05 -9.83 3.74
N LEU A 72 -13.18 -8.81 3.80
CA LEU A 72 -12.38 -8.54 4.99
C LEU A 72 -13.26 -8.25 6.22
N HIS A 73 -14.44 -7.67 6.03
CA HIS A 73 -15.40 -7.43 7.10
C HIS A 73 -16.03 -8.73 7.65
N GLU A 74 -15.90 -9.86 6.96
CA GLU A 74 -16.37 -11.18 7.43
C GLU A 74 -15.36 -11.88 8.34
N ILE A 75 -14.11 -11.41 8.41
CA ILE A 75 -13.03 -12.03 9.22
C ILE A 75 -13.46 -12.29 10.68
N PRO A 76 -14.16 -11.37 11.38
CA PRO A 76 -14.63 -11.61 12.74
C PRO A 76 -15.56 -12.82 12.89
N ARG A 77 -16.27 -13.21 11.82
CA ARG A 77 -17.22 -14.36 11.79
C ARG A 77 -16.53 -15.69 11.52
N LEU A 78 -15.28 -15.68 11.06
CA LEU A 78 -14.55 -16.92 10.79
C LEU A 78 -14.29 -17.71 12.09
N PRO A 79 -14.29 -19.05 12.03
CA PRO A 79 -13.97 -19.92 13.17
C PRO A 79 -12.45 -19.93 13.44
N LEU A 80 -11.87 -18.74 13.63
CA LEU A 80 -10.45 -18.52 13.88
C LEU A 80 -10.23 -17.95 15.30
N PRO A 81 -9.12 -18.30 15.96
CA PRO A 81 -8.67 -17.63 17.17
C PRO A 81 -8.54 -16.11 17.00
N ASN A 82 -8.84 -15.34 18.06
CA ASN A 82 -8.74 -13.88 18.05
C ASN A 82 -7.37 -13.34 17.60
N PRO A 83 -6.22 -13.92 18.00
CA PRO A 83 -4.92 -13.46 17.51
C PRO A 83 -4.78 -13.52 15.98
N LEU A 84 -5.36 -14.55 15.34
CA LEU A 84 -5.34 -14.67 13.89
C LEU A 84 -6.29 -13.67 13.22
N LYS A 85 -7.43 -13.37 13.84
CA LYS A 85 -8.33 -12.31 13.36
C LYS A 85 -7.64 -10.95 13.40
N SER A 86 -7.02 -10.61 14.53
CA SER A 86 -6.26 -9.36 14.72
C SER A 86 -5.11 -9.24 13.72
N TYR A 87 -4.33 -10.31 13.57
CA TYR A 87 -3.27 -10.42 12.56
C TYR A 87 -3.78 -10.11 11.15
N LEU A 88 -4.86 -10.75 10.72
CA LEU A 88 -5.46 -10.53 9.40
C LEU A 88 -6.06 -9.14 9.23
N LEU A 89 -6.52 -8.49 10.30
CA LEU A 89 -7.14 -7.15 10.28
C LEU A 89 -6.15 -5.99 10.48
N TYR A 90 -4.85 -6.24 10.67
CA TYR A 90 -3.89 -5.20 11.07
C TYR A 90 -4.25 -4.51 12.38
N GLN A 91 -4.88 -5.26 13.30
CA GLN A 91 -5.18 -4.79 14.65
C GLN A 91 -4.09 -5.36 15.56
N SER A 92 -3.35 -4.47 16.23
CA SER A 92 -2.37 -4.82 17.27
C SER A 92 -3.07 -5.09 18.59
#